data_AF-A0A9P3BNF4-F1
#
_entry.id   AF-A0A9P3BNF4-F1
#
_cell.length_a   1.000
_cell.length_b   1.000
_cell.length_c   1.000
_cell.angle_alpha   90.00
_cell.angle_beta   90.00
_cell.angle_gamma   90.00
#
_symmetry.space_group_name_H-M   'P 1'
#
loop_
_entity.id
_entity.type
_entity.pdbx_description
1 polymer ?
#
loop_
_entity_poly.entity_id
_entity_poly.type
_entity_poly.pdbx_seq_one_letter_code
_entity_poly.pdbx_strand_id
1 'polypeptide(L)'
;MASSSQPSSFLLYSCIAHRTTILAEHSSPGTSSTAASSLASIILPKITHDKPQKLTYTHERLFVHYVADSPTGSSDDAGRQEPNSYAPLSYIVVATAEQGRRIPFAFLLEMKRKFLSTYPPSSTDFSSLPAYGCAAFNSELRSLLQTYNTAPPSDSLASARREIDSVRDIMTENIERVLERGERIDLLVDKTDRLGGSAHDFRVRSRGLRRRMWWKNIKLMVLLAVVVVFLVYLFVGIGCGLPAWGKCVGHSE
;
A
#
# COMPACT_ATOMS: atom_id res chain seq x y z
N MET A 1 33.28 -14.67 19.51
CA MET A 1 31.89 -14.32 19.19
C MET A 1 31.91 -12.95 18.52
N ALA A 2 31.78 -12.90 17.19
CA ALA A 2 31.78 -11.64 16.46
C ALA A 2 30.42 -10.96 16.70
N SER A 3 30.44 -9.83 17.39
CA SER A 3 29.30 -8.92 17.47
C SER A 3 28.99 -8.48 16.04
N SER A 4 27.93 -9.05 15.44
CA SER A 4 27.45 -8.63 14.13
C SER A 4 26.91 -7.21 14.30
N SER A 5 27.74 -6.21 14.05
CA SER A 5 27.30 -4.82 13.92
C SER A 5 26.38 -4.76 12.71
N GLN A 6 25.07 -4.86 12.95
CA GLN A 6 24.09 -4.55 11.92
C GLN A 6 24.39 -3.14 11.40
N PRO A 7 24.41 -2.94 10.07
CA PRO A 7 24.63 -1.61 9.51
C PRO A 7 23.59 -0.64 10.08
N SER A 8 24.03 0.57 10.43
CA SER A 8 23.15 1.64 10.91
C SER A 8 22.06 1.90 9.86
N SER A 9 20.83 1.47 10.16
CA SER A 9 19.69 1.75 9.31
C SER A 9 19.21 3.18 9.56
N PHE A 10 18.98 3.93 8.50
CA PHE A 10 18.52 5.32 8.58
C PHE A 10 17.03 5.43 8.26
N LEU A 11 16.49 4.57 7.39
CA LEU A 11 15.06 4.33 7.27
C LEU A 11 14.67 3.31 8.34
N LEU A 12 13.91 3.75 9.34
CA LEU A 12 13.63 2.99 10.55
C LEU A 12 12.28 2.27 10.50
N TYR A 13 11.28 2.91 9.91
CA TYR A 13 9.92 2.39 9.82
C TYR A 13 9.27 2.89 8.54
N SER A 14 8.43 2.06 7.94
CA SER A 14 7.58 2.46 6.83
C SER A 14 6.20 1.81 6.94
N CYS A 15 5.16 2.54 6.54
CA CYS A 15 3.83 1.99 6.40
C CYS A 15 3.04 2.61 5.25
N ILE A 16 2.03 1.86 4.84
CA ILE A 16 1.02 2.26 3.87
C ILE A 16 -0.31 2.19 4.60
N ALA A 17 -1.05 3.30 4.60
CA ALA A 17 -2.33 3.40 5.27
C ALA A 17 -3.40 3.95 4.34
N HIS A 18 -4.64 3.51 4.57
CA HIS A 18 -5.82 4.16 4.02
C HIS A 18 -6.45 5.00 5.14
N ARG A 19 -6.38 6.34 5.01
CA ARG A 19 -6.65 7.28 6.11
C ARG A 19 -5.80 6.94 7.34
N THR A 20 -6.43 6.43 8.40
CA THR A 20 -5.77 6.01 9.65
C THR A 20 -5.54 4.51 9.75
N THR A 21 -6.09 3.71 8.83
CA THR A 21 -5.99 2.25 8.84
C THR A 21 -4.71 1.80 8.15
N ILE A 22 -3.76 1.25 8.92
CA ILE A 22 -2.53 0.66 8.37
C ILE A 22 -2.89 -0.59 7.55
N LEU A 23 -2.49 -0.61 6.28
CA LEU A 23 -2.70 -1.72 5.35
C LEU A 23 -1.49 -2.65 5.28
N ALA A 24 -0.28 -2.07 5.32
CA ALA A 24 1.00 -2.77 5.30
C ALA A 24 2.04 -1.95 6.09
N GLU A 25 2.95 -2.61 6.79
CA GLU A 25 4.02 -1.93 7.52
C GLU A 25 5.27 -2.80 7.65
N HIS A 26 6.41 -2.15 7.84
CA HIS A 26 7.66 -2.82 8.16
C HIS A 26 8.54 -1.92 9.01
N SER A 27 9.21 -2.52 10.00
CA SER A 27 10.21 -1.87 10.83
C SER A 27 11.59 -2.44 10.53
N SER A 28 12.58 -1.57 10.36
CA SER A 28 13.98 -1.98 10.33
C SER A 28 14.36 -2.57 11.69
N PRO A 29 15.19 -3.63 11.75
CA PRO A 29 15.75 -4.12 13.00
C PRO A 29 16.55 -3.01 13.70
N GLY A 30 16.30 -2.78 14.99
CA GLY A 30 17.05 -1.81 15.80
C GLY A 30 16.24 -1.17 16.93
N THR A 31 16.93 -0.50 17.84
CA THR A 31 16.37 0.12 19.07
C THR A 31 15.43 1.29 18.80
N SER A 32 15.58 1.99 17.68
CA SER A 32 14.75 3.16 17.32
C SER A 32 13.44 2.81 16.60
N SER A 33 13.20 1.53 16.30
CA SER A 33 12.02 1.07 15.54
C SER A 33 10.69 1.30 16.27
N THR A 34 10.66 1.11 17.59
CA THR A 34 9.46 1.32 18.41
C THR A 34 9.04 2.79 18.41
N ALA A 35 9.98 3.71 18.65
CA ALA A 35 9.72 5.15 18.60
C ALA A 35 9.25 5.60 17.21
N ALA A 36 9.92 5.12 16.16
CA ALA A 36 9.56 5.43 14.78
C ALA A 36 8.14 4.99 14.42
N SER A 37 7.78 3.75 14.75
CA SER A 37 6.42 3.24 14.48
C SER A 37 5.34 3.94 15.30
N SER A 38 5.64 4.42 16.52
CA SER A 38 4.67 5.17 17.33
C SER A 38 4.45 6.59 16.80
N LEU A 39 5.50 7.26 16.31
CA LEU A 39 5.36 8.55 15.64
C LEU A 39 4.46 8.48 14.40
N ALA A 40 4.58 7.41 13.60
CA ALA A 40 3.70 7.22 12.45
C ALA A 40 2.22 7.10 12.85
N SER A 41 1.91 6.38 13.93
CA SER A 41 0.54 6.26 14.45
C SER A 41 -0.05 7.60 14.90
N ILE A 42 0.76 8.49 15.46
CA ILE A 42 0.33 9.84 15.89
C ILE A 42 0.07 10.76 14.70
N ILE A 43 0.86 10.63 13.63
CA ILE A 43 0.78 11.49 12.45
C ILE A 43 -0.38 11.08 11.53
N LEU A 44 -0.71 9.80 11.45
CA LEU A 44 -1.75 9.28 10.55
C LEU A 44 -3.09 10.03 10.65
N PRO A 45 -3.66 10.29 11.86
CA PRO A 45 -4.90 11.08 11.99
C PRO A 45 -4.80 12.54 11.53
N LYS A 46 -3.60 13.08 11.33
CA LYS A 46 -3.35 14.47 10.93
C LYS A 46 -3.20 14.63 9.42
N ILE A 47 -2.95 13.55 8.70
CA ILE A 47 -2.83 13.58 7.24
C ILE A 47 -4.22 13.71 6.64
N THR A 48 -4.46 14.80 5.92
CA THR A 48 -5.68 14.99 5.13
C THR A 48 -5.49 14.49 3.71
N HIS A 49 -6.59 14.14 3.05
CA HIS A 49 -6.60 13.61 1.68
C HIS A 49 -7.43 14.50 0.75
N ASP A 50 -7.56 15.79 1.08
CA ASP A 50 -8.34 16.75 0.27
C ASP A 50 -7.61 17.08 -1.03
N LYS A 51 -6.28 17.17 -0.97
CA LYS A 51 -5.38 17.38 -2.11
C LYS A 51 -4.16 16.48 -2.01
N PRO A 52 -3.55 16.07 -3.14
CA PRO A 52 -2.27 15.38 -3.12
C PRO A 52 -1.21 16.25 -2.43
N GLN A 53 -0.44 15.66 -1.51
CA GLN A 53 0.58 16.41 -0.76
C GLN A 53 1.79 15.55 -0.41
N LYS A 54 2.94 16.22 -0.32
CA LYS A 54 4.24 15.66 0.09
C LYS A 54 4.79 16.54 1.19
N LEU A 55 4.96 16.01 2.39
CA LEU A 55 5.32 16.81 3.56
C LEU A 55 6.24 16.02 4.49
N THR A 56 7.05 16.75 5.25
CA THR A 56 7.95 16.20 6.27
C THR A 56 7.57 16.75 7.63
N TYR A 57 7.23 15.87 8.57
CA TYR A 57 7.17 16.23 9.98
C TYR A 57 8.52 15.99 10.65
N THR A 58 8.98 16.92 11.47
CA THR A 58 10.21 16.76 12.26
C THR A 58 9.88 16.58 13.73
N HIS A 59 10.52 15.60 14.37
CA HIS A 59 10.45 15.36 15.80
C HIS A 59 11.82 14.92 16.34
N GLU A 60 12.46 15.75 17.16
CA GLU A 60 13.80 15.49 17.68
C GLU A 60 14.82 15.10 16.57
N ARG A 61 15.25 13.83 16.54
CA ARG A 61 16.20 13.27 15.56
C ARG A 61 15.51 12.45 14.45
N LEU A 62 14.19 12.37 14.48
CA LEU A 62 13.38 11.57 13.57
C LEU A 62 12.55 12.47 12.65
N PHE A 63 12.67 12.21 11.35
CA PHE A 63 11.86 12.85 10.33
C PHE A 63 10.85 11.86 9.79
N VAL A 64 9.60 12.28 9.71
CA VAL A 64 8.50 11.51 9.13
C VAL A 64 8.15 12.13 7.80
N HIS A 65 8.53 11.44 6.74
CA HIS A 65 8.21 11.84 5.38
C HIS A 65 6.97 11.09 4.92
N TYR A 66 6.05 11.78 4.27
CA TYR A 66 4.90 11.12 3.67
C TYR A 66 4.51 11.69 2.31
N VAL A 67 3.89 10.83 1.51
CA VAL A 67 3.15 11.17 0.30
C VAL A 67 1.71 10.75 0.53
N ALA A 68 0.77 11.70 0.42
CA ALA A 68 -0.65 11.44 0.53
C ALA A 68 -1.34 11.69 -0.81
N ASP A 69 -2.08 10.69 -1.29
CA ASP A 69 -2.92 10.80 -2.47
C ASP A 69 -4.32 11.32 -2.09
N SER A 70 -5.00 11.94 -3.05
CA SER A 70 -6.37 12.41 -2.88
C SER A 70 -7.31 11.69 -3.86
N PRO A 71 -8.56 11.36 -3.43
CA PRO A 71 -9.60 10.87 -4.33
C PRO A 71 -9.99 11.87 -5.43
N THR A 72 -9.85 13.17 -5.15
CA THR A 72 -10.22 14.26 -6.06
C THR A 72 -9.04 14.78 -6.89
N GLY A 73 -7.88 14.12 -6.82
CA GLY A 73 -6.72 14.50 -7.61
C GLY A 73 -7.03 14.43 -9.10
N SER A 74 -7.15 15.59 -9.75
CA SER A 74 -7.35 15.70 -11.19
C SER A 74 -6.12 15.21 -11.95
N SER A 75 -6.35 14.55 -13.08
CA SER A 75 -5.34 14.21 -14.09
C SER A 75 -4.67 15.43 -14.73
N ASP A 76 -5.10 16.65 -14.40
CA ASP A 76 -4.55 17.92 -14.89
C ASP A 76 -3.13 18.22 -14.40
N ASP A 77 -2.58 17.42 -13.46
CA ASP A 77 -1.14 17.41 -13.17
C ASP A 77 -0.38 16.54 -14.21
N ALA A 78 -0.77 16.65 -15.48
CA ALA A 78 -0.34 15.85 -16.63
C ALA A 78 1.18 15.91 -16.94
N GLY A 79 1.93 16.70 -16.17
CA GLY A 79 3.40 16.75 -16.20
C GLY A 79 4.09 15.79 -15.24
N ARG A 80 3.38 15.19 -14.27
CA ARG A 80 3.96 14.26 -13.28
C ARG A 80 3.68 12.81 -13.65
N GLN A 81 4.74 12.06 -13.93
CA GLN A 81 4.73 10.65 -14.32
C GLN A 81 4.45 9.69 -13.13
N GLU A 82 3.79 10.18 -12.07
CA GLU A 82 3.52 9.42 -10.86
C GLU A 82 2.17 8.69 -10.96
N PRO A 83 2.10 7.40 -10.58
CA PRO A 83 0.82 6.72 -10.48
C PRO A 83 -0.02 7.36 -9.37
N ASN A 84 -1.32 7.62 -9.62
CA ASN A 84 -2.25 8.10 -8.59
C ASN A 84 -3.18 6.95 -8.18
N SER A 85 -3.39 6.79 -6.88
CA SER A 85 -4.32 5.79 -6.35
C SER A 85 -5.79 6.19 -6.45
N TYR A 86 -6.12 7.48 -6.63
CA TYR A 86 -7.50 8.01 -6.55
C TYR A 86 -8.22 7.58 -5.27
N ALA A 87 -7.46 7.27 -4.23
CA ALA A 87 -7.93 6.82 -2.94
C ALA A 87 -7.15 7.59 -1.86
N PRO A 88 -7.70 7.72 -0.64
CA PRO A 88 -7.01 8.43 0.44
C PRO A 88 -5.92 7.53 1.05
N LEU A 89 -4.86 7.30 0.27
CA LEU A 89 -3.69 6.51 0.67
C LEU A 89 -2.55 7.41 1.15
N SER A 90 -1.97 7.03 2.27
CA SER A 90 -0.78 7.63 2.87
C SER A 90 0.38 6.66 2.81
N TYR A 91 1.49 7.09 2.21
CA TYR A 91 2.76 6.38 2.16
C TYR A 91 3.71 7.09 3.11
N ILE A 92 4.12 6.42 4.20
CA ILE A 92 4.88 7.04 5.28
C ILE A 92 6.21 6.32 5.45
N VAL A 93 7.29 7.07 5.64
CA VAL A 93 8.58 6.56 6.09
C VAL A 93 9.13 7.43 7.20
N VAL A 94 9.63 6.79 8.25
CA VAL A 94 10.34 7.46 9.34
C VAL A 94 11.82 7.20 9.18
N ALA A 95 12.58 8.28 9.10
CA ALA A 95 14.02 8.27 8.89
C ALA A 95 14.75 9.08 9.95
N THR A 96 16.06 8.85 10.10
CA THR A 96 16.94 9.74 10.84
C THR A 96 17.11 11.07 10.09
N ALA A 97 17.28 12.16 10.82
CA ALA A 97 17.44 13.50 10.25
C ALA A 97 18.65 13.64 9.30
N GLU A 98 19.65 12.77 9.45
CA GLU A 98 20.94 12.84 8.75
C GLU A 98 20.84 12.55 7.24
N GLN A 99 19.86 11.76 6.79
CA GLN A 99 19.74 11.37 5.38
C GLN A 99 19.08 12.41 4.47
N GLY A 100 18.64 13.53 5.05
CA GLY A 100 17.88 14.55 4.33
C GLY A 100 16.58 13.99 3.73
N ARG A 101 16.01 14.70 2.76
CA ARG A 101 14.68 14.37 2.20
C ARG A 101 14.76 13.48 0.96
N ARG A 102 15.86 13.51 0.23
CA ARG A 102 15.92 12.93 -1.11
C ARG A 102 15.76 11.40 -1.11
N ILE A 103 16.48 10.72 -0.23
CA ILE A 103 16.43 9.25 -0.17
C ILE A 103 15.07 8.78 0.36
N PRO A 104 14.51 9.34 1.47
CA PRO A 104 13.18 8.98 1.93
C PRO A 104 12.09 9.18 0.88
N PHE A 105 12.05 10.33 0.19
CA PHE A 105 11.04 10.54 -0.85
C PHE A 105 11.25 9.63 -2.06
N ALA A 106 12.48 9.40 -2.51
CA ALA A 106 12.75 8.42 -3.57
C ALA A 106 12.21 7.02 -3.19
N PHE A 107 12.42 6.61 -1.94
CA PHE A 107 11.86 5.38 -1.39
C PHE A 107 10.33 5.37 -1.42
N LEU A 108 9.67 6.45 -0.97
CA LEU A 108 8.21 6.56 -0.95
C LEU A 108 7.60 6.43 -2.35
N LEU A 109 8.23 7.06 -3.34
CA LEU A 109 7.78 7.03 -4.74
C LEU A 109 7.87 5.63 -5.33
N GLU A 110 8.98 4.93 -5.09
CA GLU A 110 9.14 3.56 -5.55
C GLU A 110 8.22 2.60 -4.79
N MET A 111 8.03 2.82 -3.50
CA MET A 111 7.07 2.06 -2.67
C MET A 111 5.65 2.21 -3.21
N LYS A 112 5.23 3.44 -3.50
CA LYS A 112 3.94 3.76 -4.09
C LYS A 112 3.75 3.08 -5.45
N ARG A 113 4.74 3.18 -6.33
CA ARG A 113 4.72 2.54 -7.66
C ARG A 113 4.52 1.03 -7.57
N LYS A 114 5.30 0.36 -6.71
CA LYS A 114 5.20 -1.09 -6.48
C LYS A 114 3.88 -1.48 -5.84
N PHE A 115 3.42 -0.73 -4.84
CA PHE A 115 2.17 -1.01 -4.16
C PHE A 115 0.97 -0.93 -5.10
N LEU A 116 0.89 0.12 -5.93
CA LEU A 116 -0.22 0.28 -6.89
C LEU A 116 -0.16 -0.69 -8.06
N SER A 117 1.03 -1.20 -8.40
CA SER A 117 1.18 -2.32 -9.33
C SER A 117 0.58 -3.61 -8.76
N THR A 118 0.85 -3.89 -7.48
CA THR A 118 0.36 -5.10 -6.79
C THR A 118 -1.11 -4.99 -6.37
N TYR A 119 -1.58 -3.80 -6.01
CA TYR A 119 -2.95 -3.48 -5.60
C TYR A 119 -3.49 -2.34 -6.46
N PRO A 120 -3.93 -2.62 -7.71
CA PRO A 120 -4.45 -1.58 -8.59
C PRO A 120 -5.71 -0.94 -8.00
N PRO A 121 -5.84 0.39 -8.05
CA PRO A 121 -7.00 1.08 -7.49
C PRO A 121 -8.31 0.77 -8.25
N SER A 122 -8.20 0.38 -9.53
CA SER A 122 -9.35 -0.04 -10.34
C SER A 122 -9.97 -1.37 -9.89
N SER A 123 -9.22 -2.21 -9.17
CA SER A 123 -9.66 -3.54 -8.74
C SER A 123 -9.63 -3.73 -7.22
N THR A 124 -9.06 -2.78 -6.48
CA THR A 124 -8.89 -2.85 -5.03
C THR A 124 -9.70 -1.76 -4.35
N ASP A 125 -10.75 -2.16 -3.64
CA ASP A 125 -11.49 -1.26 -2.76
C ASP A 125 -10.78 -1.16 -1.40
N PHE A 126 -9.90 -0.16 -1.26
CA PHE A 126 -9.13 0.11 -0.05
C PHE A 126 -9.99 0.48 1.16
N SER A 127 -11.20 1.02 0.95
CA SER A 127 -12.10 1.42 2.03
C SER A 127 -12.69 0.22 2.78
N SER A 128 -12.83 -0.91 2.09
CA SER A 128 -13.36 -2.16 2.64
C SER A 128 -12.32 -3.04 3.33
N LEU A 129 -11.03 -2.71 3.19
CA LEU A 129 -9.95 -3.53 3.73
C LEU A 129 -9.82 -3.35 5.25
N PRO A 130 -9.68 -4.46 6.02
CA PRO A 130 -9.38 -4.36 7.43
C PRO A 130 -7.95 -3.85 7.66
N ALA A 131 -7.62 -3.53 8.91
CA ALA A 131 -6.24 -3.32 9.32
C ALA A 131 -5.38 -4.51 8.87
N TYR A 132 -4.21 -4.21 8.30
CA TYR A 132 -3.28 -5.19 7.73
C TYR A 132 -3.83 -5.97 6.53
N GLY A 133 -4.86 -5.46 5.85
CA GLY A 133 -5.47 -6.08 4.66
C GLY A 133 -4.50 -6.32 3.50
N CYS A 134 -3.37 -5.59 3.46
CA CYS A 134 -2.31 -5.72 2.47
C CYS A 134 -1.00 -6.28 3.06
N ALA A 135 -1.03 -7.00 4.18
CA ALA A 135 0.17 -7.54 4.84
C ALA A 135 1.04 -8.45 3.94
N ALA A 136 0.50 -8.99 2.84
CA ALA A 136 1.28 -9.72 1.85
C ALA A 136 2.36 -8.84 1.18
N PHE A 137 2.20 -7.51 1.17
CA PHE A 137 3.19 -6.57 0.69
C PHE A 137 4.39 -6.39 1.64
N ASN A 138 4.29 -6.82 2.90
CA ASN A 138 5.32 -6.58 3.91
C ASN A 138 6.70 -7.13 3.51
N SER A 139 6.76 -8.25 2.77
CA SER A 139 8.02 -8.81 2.28
C SER A 139 8.67 -7.94 1.21
N GLU A 140 7.87 -7.37 0.31
CA GLU A 140 8.36 -6.42 -0.71
C GLU A 140 8.78 -5.11 -0.05
N LEU A 141 7.99 -4.62 0.91
CA LEU A 141 8.32 -3.43 1.71
C LEU A 141 9.64 -3.61 2.48
N ARG A 142 9.86 -4.77 3.08
CA ARG A 142 11.14 -5.12 3.73
C ARG A 142 12.30 -5.08 2.76
N SER A 143 12.15 -5.73 1.60
CA SER A 143 13.21 -5.75 0.58
C SER A 143 13.55 -4.33 0.13
N LEU A 144 12.53 -3.50 -0.13
CA LEU A 144 12.71 -2.13 -0.59
C LEU A 144 13.41 -1.28 0.48
N LEU A 145 12.96 -1.37 1.74
CA LEU A 145 13.53 -0.62 2.85
C LEU A 145 15.00 -1.03 3.09
N GLN A 146 15.31 -2.32 2.98
CA GLN A 146 16.68 -2.82 3.07
C GLN A 146 17.56 -2.31 1.92
N THR A 147 17.07 -2.37 0.67
CA THR A 147 17.81 -1.86 -0.50
C THR A 147 18.14 -0.39 -0.36
N TYR A 148 17.18 0.44 0.07
CA TYR A 148 17.43 1.86 0.24
C TYR A 148 18.36 2.16 1.41
N ASN A 149 18.35 1.37 2.49
CA ASN A 149 19.28 1.50 3.60
C ASN A 149 20.73 1.12 3.25
N THR A 150 20.97 0.22 2.29
CA THR A 150 22.32 -0.28 1.96
C THR A 150 22.90 0.29 0.67
N ALA A 151 22.10 0.33 -0.41
CA ALA A 151 22.53 0.73 -1.74
C ALA A 151 21.33 1.29 -2.53
N PRO A 152 20.91 2.54 -2.27
CA PRO A 152 19.78 3.14 -2.96
C PRO A 152 20.07 3.25 -4.47
N PRO A 153 19.16 2.76 -5.35
CA PRO A 153 19.43 2.71 -6.79
C PRO A 153 19.61 4.11 -7.40
N SER A 154 20.68 4.31 -8.19
CA SER A 154 20.98 5.59 -8.84
C SER A 154 19.83 6.11 -9.71
N ASP A 155 19.13 5.21 -10.39
CA ASP A 155 18.06 5.55 -11.35
C ASP A 155 16.80 6.02 -10.62
N SER A 156 16.43 5.34 -9.53
CA SER A 156 15.34 5.77 -8.65
C SER A 156 15.64 7.14 -8.04
N LEU A 157 16.89 7.37 -7.66
CA LEU A 157 17.37 8.64 -7.15
C LEU A 157 17.41 9.74 -8.21
N ALA A 158 17.51 9.41 -9.50
CA ALA A 158 17.50 10.36 -10.62
C ALA A 158 16.08 10.70 -11.08
N SER A 159 15.18 9.71 -11.11
CA SER A 159 13.73 9.95 -11.28
C SER A 159 13.21 10.82 -10.15
N ALA A 160 13.56 10.45 -8.91
CA ALA A 160 13.24 11.23 -7.74
C ALA A 160 13.90 12.61 -7.77
N ARG A 161 15.08 12.82 -8.38
CA ARG A 161 15.64 14.19 -8.55
C ARG A 161 14.67 15.08 -9.31
N ARG A 162 14.22 14.68 -10.51
CA ARG A 162 13.32 15.54 -11.33
C ARG A 162 12.00 15.81 -10.63
N GLU A 163 11.51 14.80 -9.93
CA GLU A 163 10.26 14.90 -9.20
C GLU A 163 10.42 15.76 -7.95
N ILE A 164 11.44 15.53 -7.12
CA ILE A 164 11.78 16.27 -5.89
C ILE A 164 12.25 17.70 -6.18
N ASP A 165 12.92 17.95 -7.30
CA ASP A 165 13.32 19.29 -7.76
C ASP A 165 12.08 20.11 -8.17
N SER A 166 11.00 19.45 -8.62
CA SER A 166 9.67 20.08 -8.77
C SER A 166 8.98 20.34 -7.42
N VAL A 167 9.49 19.75 -6.32
CA VAL A 167 8.98 19.91 -4.95
C VAL A 167 9.92 20.75 -4.10
N ARG A 168 10.29 21.93 -4.62
CA ARG A 168 10.76 23.05 -3.78
C ARG A 168 9.72 23.40 -2.68
N ASP A 169 8.49 22.91 -2.83
CA ASP A 169 7.34 23.03 -1.92
C ASP A 169 7.14 21.87 -0.91
N ILE A 170 8.12 20.97 -0.68
CA ILE A 170 7.96 19.99 0.43
C ILE A 170 7.95 20.79 1.73
N MET A 171 6.74 20.94 2.28
CA MET A 171 6.51 21.61 3.54
C MET A 171 7.19 20.80 4.65
N THR A 172 7.83 21.53 5.56
CA THR A 172 8.43 20.95 6.76
C THR A 172 7.72 21.55 7.95
N GLU A 173 7.14 20.70 8.80
CA GLU A 173 6.41 21.14 9.98
C GLU A 173 6.95 20.43 11.23
N ASN A 174 7.09 21.16 12.33
CA ASN A 174 7.45 20.56 13.60
C ASN A 174 6.18 19.98 14.26
N ILE A 175 6.22 18.69 14.59
CA ILE A 175 5.08 17.97 15.18
C ILE A 175 4.85 18.29 16.66
N GLU A 176 5.77 18.99 17.35
CA GLU A 176 5.66 19.35 18.79
C GLU A 176 4.35 20.08 19.10
N ARG A 177 3.90 21.01 18.26
CA ARG A 177 2.61 21.71 18.44
C ARG A 177 1.40 20.78 18.40
N VAL A 178 1.54 19.65 17.70
CA VAL A 178 0.51 18.61 17.59
C VAL A 178 0.57 17.68 18.81
N LEU A 179 1.74 17.47 19.40
CA LEU A 179 1.97 16.67 20.60
C LEU A 179 1.60 17.40 21.91
N GLU A 180 1.73 18.74 21.95
CA GLU A 180 1.49 19.58 23.14
C GLU A 180 0.03 19.59 23.65
N ARG A 181 -0.95 19.16 22.83
CA ARG A 181 -2.39 19.29 23.16
C ARG A 181 -3.10 18.00 23.59
N GLY A 182 -2.44 16.85 23.79
CA GLY A 182 -3.16 15.71 24.36
C GLY A 182 -2.50 14.35 24.53
N GLU A 183 -1.33 14.06 23.96
CA GLU A 183 -0.67 12.76 24.12
C GLU A 183 0.81 12.96 24.41
N ARG A 184 1.19 12.89 25.70
CA ARG A 184 2.59 12.59 26.04
C ARG A 184 2.93 11.25 25.37
N ILE A 185 4.12 11.17 24.78
CA ILE A 185 4.68 9.98 24.13
C ILE A 185 5.02 8.93 25.22
N ASP A 186 4.01 8.50 25.96
CA ASP A 186 4.03 7.35 26.88
C ASP A 186 3.12 6.25 26.33
N LEU A 187 3.00 6.14 24.99
CA LEU A 187 2.40 4.97 24.34
C LEU A 187 3.42 3.83 24.26
N LEU A 188 3.83 3.36 25.44
CA LEU A 188 4.02 1.94 25.68
C LEU A 188 2.62 1.34 25.86
N VAL A 189 2.39 0.13 25.34
CA VAL A 189 1.09 -0.57 25.28
C VAL A 189 0.25 -0.05 24.10
N ASP A 190 0.27 -0.66 22.92
CA ASP A 190 -0.39 -1.95 22.66
C ASP A 190 0.13 -2.60 21.36
N LYS A 191 1.45 -2.81 21.26
CA LYS A 191 2.11 -3.43 20.08
C LYS A 191 2.62 -4.85 20.32
N THR A 192 2.55 -5.37 21.55
CA THR A 192 3.09 -6.70 21.90
C THR A 192 2.34 -7.85 21.21
N ASP A 193 1.04 -7.70 20.92
CA ASP A 193 0.29 -8.71 20.18
C ASP A 193 0.56 -8.72 18.66
N ARG A 194 1.23 -7.69 18.13
CA ARG A 194 1.46 -7.53 16.67
C ARG A 194 2.77 -8.16 16.18
N LEU A 195 3.71 -8.44 17.09
CA LEU A 195 5.04 -8.94 16.75
C LEU A 195 5.22 -10.47 16.99
N GLY A 196 4.35 -11.11 17.77
CA GLY A 196 4.48 -12.54 18.11
C GLY A 196 4.24 -13.53 16.95
N GLY A 197 3.63 -13.10 15.84
CA GLY A 197 3.25 -13.97 14.72
C GLY A 197 4.13 -13.92 13.47
N SER A 198 5.14 -13.03 13.42
CA SER A 198 5.80 -12.68 12.14
C SER A 198 6.82 -13.70 11.61
N ALA A 199 7.06 -14.83 12.28
CA ALA A 199 7.93 -15.89 11.77
C ALA A 199 7.18 -17.17 11.38
N HIS A 200 6.04 -17.49 12.01
CA HIS A 200 5.31 -18.75 11.78
C HIS A 200 3.98 -18.58 11.02
N ASP A 201 3.30 -17.42 11.12
CA ASP A 201 1.96 -17.23 10.55
C ASP A 201 1.97 -16.76 9.08
N PHE A 202 3.14 -16.36 8.56
CA PHE A 202 3.33 -15.91 7.16
C PHE A 202 3.20 -17.07 6.15
N ARG A 203 3.44 -18.32 6.58
CA ARG A 203 3.29 -19.52 5.72
C ARG A 203 1.84 -20.00 5.62
N VAL A 204 1.00 -19.68 6.60
CA VAL A 204 -0.35 -20.25 6.72
C VAL A 204 -1.43 -19.30 6.20
N ARG A 205 -1.29 -17.97 6.34
CA ARG A 205 -2.35 -17.01 5.93
C ARG A 205 -2.23 -16.42 4.52
N SER A 206 -1.09 -16.58 3.84
CA SER A 206 -0.90 -16.12 2.44
C SER A 206 -1.80 -16.84 1.42
N ARG A 207 -2.38 -17.99 1.78
CA ARG A 207 -3.33 -18.76 0.93
C ARG A 207 -4.81 -18.38 1.12
N GLY A 208 -5.14 -17.56 2.12
CA GLY A 208 -6.53 -17.24 2.48
C GLY A 208 -7.11 -16.00 1.78
N LEU A 209 -6.32 -14.92 1.66
CA LEU A 209 -6.80 -13.64 1.12
C LEU A 209 -6.87 -13.63 -0.42
N ARG A 210 -5.90 -14.24 -1.11
CA ARG A 210 -5.96 -14.47 -2.56
C ARG A 210 -7.20 -15.28 -2.95
N ARG A 211 -7.66 -16.17 -2.06
CA ARG A 211 -8.81 -17.06 -2.30
C ARG A 211 -10.15 -16.32 -2.25
N ARG A 212 -10.31 -15.30 -1.39
CA ARG A 212 -11.54 -14.49 -1.33
C ARG A 212 -11.70 -13.55 -2.54
N MET A 213 -10.60 -12.96 -3.02
CA MET A 213 -10.61 -12.16 -4.25
C MET A 213 -10.79 -13.03 -5.51
N TRP A 214 -10.12 -14.19 -5.56
CA TRP A 214 -10.32 -15.17 -6.65
C TRP A 214 -11.75 -15.71 -6.69
N TRP A 215 -12.38 -15.95 -5.53
CA TRP A 215 -13.77 -16.40 -5.46
C TRP A 215 -14.77 -15.35 -5.95
N LYS A 216 -14.52 -14.05 -5.77
CA LYS A 216 -15.36 -13.01 -6.38
C LYS A 216 -15.24 -13.06 -7.91
N ASN A 217 -14.03 -13.22 -8.44
CA ASN A 217 -13.80 -13.33 -9.88
C ASN A 217 -14.40 -14.62 -10.47
N ILE A 218 -14.34 -15.75 -9.76
CA ILE A 218 -14.99 -17.01 -10.17
C ILE A 218 -16.51 -16.86 -10.16
N LYS A 219 -17.11 -16.29 -9.11
CA LYS A 219 -18.55 -16.10 -9.06
C LYS A 219 -19.05 -15.27 -10.24
N LEU A 220 -18.33 -14.22 -10.61
CA LEU A 220 -18.63 -13.40 -11.79
C LEU A 220 -18.49 -14.19 -13.10
N MET A 221 -17.42 -14.98 -13.25
CA MET A 221 -17.18 -15.77 -14.45
C MET A 221 -18.20 -16.91 -14.64
N VAL A 222 -18.61 -17.58 -13.57
CA VAL A 222 -19.64 -18.62 -13.59
C VAL A 222 -21.00 -18.02 -13.97
N LEU A 223 -21.35 -16.85 -13.40
CA LEU A 223 -22.58 -16.15 -13.75
C LEU A 223 -22.62 -15.79 -15.23
N LEU A 224 -21.50 -15.27 -15.78
CA LEU A 224 -21.38 -14.95 -17.20
C LEU A 224 -21.53 -16.21 -18.09
N ALA A 225 -20.90 -17.32 -17.71
CA ALA A 225 -21.00 -18.58 -18.44
C ALA A 225 -22.44 -19.13 -18.47
N VAL A 226 -23.17 -19.07 -17.35
CA VAL A 226 -24.58 -19.49 -17.28
C VAL A 226 -25.46 -18.65 -18.21
N VAL A 227 -25.26 -17.33 -18.24
CA VAL A 227 -25.99 -16.43 -19.14
C VAL A 227 -25.71 -16.79 -20.61
N VAL A 228 -24.46 -17.06 -20.97
CA VAL A 228 -24.09 -17.45 -22.33
C VAL A 228 -24.74 -18.79 -22.73
N VAL A 229 -24.70 -19.80 -21.86
CA VAL A 229 -25.33 -21.11 -22.12
C VAL A 229 -26.85 -20.95 -22.28
N PHE A 230 -27.48 -20.13 -21.45
CA PHE A 230 -28.91 -19.86 -21.54
C PHE A 230 -29.27 -19.17 -22.87
N LEU A 231 -28.48 -18.20 -23.31
CA LEU A 231 -28.66 -17.55 -24.61
C LEU A 231 -28.50 -18.53 -25.76
N VAL A 232 -27.46 -19.38 -25.74
CA VAL A 232 -27.24 -20.42 -26.76
C VAL A 232 -28.42 -21.39 -26.81
N TYR A 233 -28.92 -21.83 -25.64
CA TYR A 233 -30.10 -22.69 -25.56
C TYR A 233 -31.33 -22.02 -26.17
N LEU A 234 -31.55 -20.73 -25.92
CA LEU A 234 -32.66 -19.97 -26.47
C LEU A 234 -32.53 -19.78 -27.99
N PHE A 235 -31.33 -19.48 -28.49
CA PHE A 235 -31.06 -19.37 -29.93
C PHE A 235 -31.27 -20.71 -30.66
N VAL A 236 -30.71 -21.80 -30.14
CA VAL A 236 -30.92 -23.15 -30.70
C VAL A 236 -32.38 -23.57 -30.56
N GLY A 237 -33.04 -23.20 -29.47
CA GLY A 237 -34.45 -23.45 -29.23
C GLY A 237 -35.38 -22.75 -30.22
N ILE A 238 -35.06 -21.51 -30.63
CA ILE A 238 -35.80 -20.79 -31.67
C ILE A 238 -35.60 -21.45 -33.05
N GLY A 239 -34.39 -21.97 -33.34
CA GLY A 239 -34.09 -22.66 -34.60
C GLY A 239 -34.64 -24.10 -34.69
N CYS A 240 -34.59 -24.86 -33.60
CA CYS A 240 -34.89 -26.31 -33.56
C CYS A 240 -36.18 -26.69 -32.81
N GLY A 241 -36.87 -25.73 -32.18
CA GLY A 241 -38.09 -25.95 -31.40
C GLY A 241 -37.84 -26.43 -29.96
N LEU A 242 -38.16 -25.58 -28.99
CA LEU A 242 -38.18 -25.92 -27.54
C LEU A 242 -39.36 -26.87 -27.23
N PRO A 243 -39.28 -27.80 -26.25
CA PRO A 243 -38.16 -28.16 -25.37
C PRO A 243 -37.52 -29.53 -25.68
N ALA A 244 -37.89 -30.18 -26.80
CA ALA A 244 -37.57 -31.59 -27.07
C ALA A 244 -36.78 -31.84 -28.37
N TRP A 245 -36.13 -30.82 -28.96
CA TRP A 245 -35.30 -30.94 -30.19
C TRP A 245 -35.97 -31.74 -31.33
N GLY A 246 -37.30 -31.66 -31.43
CA GLY A 246 -38.08 -32.55 -32.31
C GLY A 246 -37.84 -32.35 -33.81
N LYS A 247 -37.27 -31.20 -34.24
CA LYS A 247 -36.95 -30.93 -35.65
C LYS A 247 -35.50 -31.20 -36.05
N CYS A 248 -34.58 -31.31 -35.10
CA CYS A 248 -33.14 -31.45 -35.38
C CYS A 248 -32.60 -32.84 -35.04
N VAL A 249 -33.38 -33.68 -34.34
CA VAL A 249 -33.08 -35.09 -34.06
C VAL A 249 -34.21 -35.96 -34.65
N GLY A 250 -34.41 -35.86 -35.96
CA GLY A 250 -35.27 -36.74 -36.74
C GLY A 250 -34.42 -37.70 -37.56
N HIS A 251 -34.54 -38.98 -37.29
CA HIS A 251 -33.88 -40.11 -37.93
C HIS A 251 -34.05 -40.05 -39.47
N SER A 252 -32.95 -40.06 -40.22
CA SER A 252 -32.99 -40.44 -41.64
C SER A 252 -33.10 -41.97 -41.71
N GLU A 253 -34.29 -42.48 -42.02
CA GLU A 253 -34.43 -43.79 -42.69
C GLU A 253 -33.70 -43.78 -44.05
#